data_AF-A0A2C9STK9-F1
#
_entry.id   AF-A0A2C9STK9-F1
#
_cell.length_a   1.000
_cell.length_b   1.000
_cell.length_c   1.000
_cell.angle_alpha   90.00
_cell.angle_beta   90.00
_cell.angle_gamma   90.00
#
_symmetry.space_group_name_H-M   'P 1'
#
loop_
_entity.id
_entity.type
_entity.pdbx_description
1 polymer ?
#
loop_
_entity_poly.entity_id
_entity_poly.type
_entity_poly.pdbx_seq_one_letter_code
_entity_poly.pdbx_strand_id
1 'polypeptide(L)'
;MIERLYAAFAGYGFPAGLQVCEQCGPQWSAAEIRATPLRSLSLMQLEAVHVMSLGDNDFRYFFPRLIDALLAEPSPVFAFDLRGLRRRVPSWPAAESAAVAELVDSLWVALLNSYPAALGYFSDSPTLIDFTYWSDQPLRPQLARWQSMDTAPAAEHLAELVEWAFTVREPIEPAVKEPVLHWLRLPVIGERLRRAGLARAEELWRVCGR
;
A
#
# COMPACT_ATOMS: atom_id res chain seq x y z
N MET A 1 0.25 -7.34 -12.66
CA MET A 1 -0.71 -6.85 -11.66
C MET A 1 -1.52 -5.66 -12.18
N ILE A 2 -0.89 -4.59 -12.65
CA ILE A 2 -1.61 -3.33 -12.94
C ILE A 2 -2.60 -3.42 -14.11
N GLU A 3 -2.28 -4.21 -15.15
CA GLU A 3 -3.19 -4.40 -16.30
C GLU A 3 -4.52 -5.04 -15.92
N ARG A 4 -4.52 -5.97 -14.96
CA ARG A 4 -5.77 -6.55 -14.43
C ARG A 4 -6.59 -5.51 -13.69
N LEU A 5 -5.92 -4.62 -12.96
CA LEU A 5 -6.58 -3.52 -12.27
C LEU A 5 -7.23 -2.55 -13.27
N TYR A 6 -6.53 -2.16 -14.33
CA TYR A 6 -7.11 -1.35 -15.39
C TYR A 6 -8.31 -2.03 -16.07
N ALA A 7 -8.21 -3.34 -16.34
CA ALA A 7 -9.30 -4.09 -16.96
C ALA A 7 -10.55 -4.15 -16.07
N ALA A 8 -10.40 -4.41 -14.77
CA ALA A 8 -11.51 -4.50 -13.82
C ALA A 8 -12.27 -3.17 -13.65
N PHE A 9 -11.61 -2.03 -13.87
CA PHE A 9 -12.17 -0.70 -13.69
C PHE A 9 -12.42 0.03 -15.02
N ALA A 10 -12.28 -0.65 -16.17
CA ALA A 10 -12.44 -0.04 -17.49
C ALA A 10 -13.87 0.44 -17.79
N GLY A 11 -14.86 -0.06 -17.05
CA GLY A 11 -16.27 0.30 -17.22
C GLY A 11 -16.66 1.68 -16.66
N TYR A 12 -15.80 2.29 -15.85
CA TYR A 12 -16.07 3.62 -15.30
C TYR A 12 -15.69 4.71 -16.31
N GLY A 13 -16.58 5.68 -16.50
CA GLY A 13 -16.35 6.82 -17.38
C GLY A 13 -15.64 7.97 -16.67
N PHE A 14 -15.07 8.89 -17.45
CA PHE A 14 -14.49 10.11 -16.90
C PHE A 14 -15.58 10.94 -16.15
N PRO A 15 -15.32 11.41 -14.91
CA PRO A 15 -16.32 12.12 -14.11
C PRO A 15 -16.87 13.38 -14.80
N ALA A 16 -18.19 13.50 -14.89
CA ALA A 16 -18.84 14.63 -15.57
C ALA A 16 -18.64 15.97 -14.83
N GLY A 17 -18.60 15.93 -13.50
CA GLY A 17 -18.50 17.10 -12.62
C GLY A 17 -17.11 17.37 -12.05
N LEU A 18 -16.05 16.80 -12.64
CA LEU A 18 -14.70 16.91 -12.09
C LEU A 18 -14.30 18.38 -11.87
N GLN A 19 -13.85 18.69 -10.66
CA GLN A 19 -13.28 19.98 -10.30
C GLN A 19 -11.78 19.84 -10.07
N VAL A 20 -11.03 20.87 -10.42
CA VAL A 20 -9.61 21.00 -10.07
C VAL A 20 -9.51 22.03 -8.96
N CYS A 21 -8.81 21.68 -7.88
CA CYS A 21 -8.53 22.60 -6.79
C CYS A 21 -7.59 23.70 -7.26
N GLU A 22 -8.03 24.95 -7.13
CA GLU A 22 -7.26 26.14 -7.52
C GLU A 22 -5.96 26.30 -6.72
N GLN A 23 -5.85 25.68 -5.54
CA GLN A 23 -4.65 25.73 -4.71
C GLN A 23 -3.69 24.57 -5.00
N CYS A 24 -4.20 23.37 -5.22
CA CYS A 24 -3.38 22.17 -5.44
C CYS A 24 -2.91 22.03 -6.90
N GLY A 25 -3.67 22.57 -7.86
CA GLY A 25 -3.34 22.52 -9.28
C GLY A 25 -3.72 23.78 -10.04
N PRO A 26 -3.25 24.99 -9.62
CA PRO A 26 -3.55 26.25 -10.29
C PRO A 26 -3.20 26.27 -11.79
N GLN A 27 -2.28 25.41 -12.21
CA GLN A 27 -1.82 25.28 -13.59
C GLN A 27 -2.70 24.38 -14.47
N TRP A 28 -3.72 23.72 -13.91
CA TRP A 28 -4.58 22.80 -14.67
C TRP A 28 -6.06 23.20 -14.57
N SER A 29 -6.75 23.07 -15.68
CA SER A 29 -8.20 23.09 -15.79
C SER A 29 -8.77 21.68 -15.85
N ALA A 30 -10.05 21.52 -15.51
CA ALA A 30 -10.75 20.25 -15.66
C ALA A 30 -10.75 19.74 -17.11
N ALA A 31 -10.73 20.64 -18.10
CA ALA A 31 -10.64 20.30 -19.52
C ALA A 31 -9.27 19.70 -19.89
N GLU A 32 -8.17 20.24 -19.36
CA GLU A 32 -6.82 19.70 -19.58
C GLU A 32 -6.63 18.34 -18.91
N ILE A 33 -7.17 18.16 -17.68
CA ILE A 33 -7.20 16.85 -17.03
C ILE A 33 -7.98 15.84 -17.88
N ARG A 34 -9.13 16.24 -18.44
CA ARG A 34 -9.95 15.39 -19.32
C ARG A 34 -9.25 15.03 -20.64
N ALA A 35 -8.48 15.96 -21.20
CA ALA A 35 -7.73 15.73 -22.43
C ALA A 35 -6.49 14.84 -22.20
N THR A 36 -6.00 14.75 -20.97
CA THR A 36 -4.85 13.91 -20.62
C THR A 36 -5.28 12.44 -20.55
N PRO A 37 -4.63 11.52 -21.27
CA PRO A 37 -4.93 10.09 -21.14
C PRO A 37 -4.79 9.63 -19.68
N LEU A 38 -5.72 8.80 -19.20
CA LEU A 38 -5.74 8.35 -17.80
C LEU A 38 -4.37 7.82 -17.34
N ARG A 39 -3.70 7.00 -18.17
CA ARG A 39 -2.36 6.44 -17.88
C ARG A 39 -1.24 7.47 -17.79
N SER A 40 -1.45 8.66 -18.33
CA SER A 40 -0.47 9.75 -18.37
C SER A 40 -0.69 10.79 -17.27
N LEU A 41 -1.76 10.68 -16.48
CA LEU A 41 -1.99 11.61 -15.36
C LEU A 41 -0.90 11.45 -14.30
N SER A 42 -0.26 12.54 -13.92
CA SER A 42 0.74 12.58 -12.84
C SER A 42 0.09 12.47 -11.46
N LEU A 43 0.87 12.13 -10.42
CA LEU A 43 0.40 12.16 -9.02
C LEU A 43 -0.13 13.56 -8.65
N MET A 44 0.56 14.62 -9.06
CA MET A 44 0.11 15.99 -8.80
C MET A 44 -1.24 16.31 -9.46
N GLN A 45 -1.50 15.78 -10.65
CA GLN A 45 -2.82 15.94 -11.30
C GLN A 45 -3.92 15.17 -10.56
N LEU A 46 -3.63 13.97 -10.04
CA LEU A 46 -4.57 13.19 -9.22
C LEU A 46 -4.84 13.87 -7.87
N GLU A 47 -3.82 14.51 -7.29
CA GLU A 47 -3.95 15.32 -6.08
C GLU A 47 -4.78 16.57 -6.33
N ALA A 48 -4.54 17.26 -7.45
CA ALA A 48 -5.25 18.48 -7.82
C ALA A 48 -6.76 18.26 -8.00
N VAL A 49 -7.20 17.05 -8.35
CA VAL A 49 -8.62 16.70 -8.43
C VAL A 49 -9.18 16.09 -7.15
N HIS A 50 -8.38 16.07 -6.08
CA HIS A 50 -8.70 15.44 -4.80
C HIS A 50 -9.30 14.05 -4.95
N VAL A 51 -8.60 13.16 -5.69
CA VAL A 51 -9.12 11.84 -6.09
C VAL A 51 -9.75 11.06 -4.94
N MET A 52 -9.16 11.11 -3.73
CA MET A 52 -9.69 10.39 -2.55
C MET A 52 -11.04 10.91 -2.05
N SER A 53 -11.37 12.17 -2.33
CA SER A 53 -12.63 12.83 -1.94
C SER A 53 -13.76 12.63 -2.95
N LEU A 54 -13.49 11.98 -4.09
CA LEU A 54 -14.50 11.71 -5.10
C LEU A 54 -15.49 10.62 -4.67
N GLY A 55 -16.71 10.69 -5.21
CA GLY A 55 -17.69 9.61 -5.08
C GLY A 55 -17.21 8.29 -5.69
N ASP A 56 -17.82 7.17 -5.32
CA ASP A 56 -17.27 5.84 -5.64
C ASP A 56 -17.06 5.56 -7.12
N ASN A 57 -17.98 5.92 -8.02
CA ASN A 57 -17.77 5.68 -9.46
C ASN A 57 -16.63 6.54 -10.01
N ASP A 58 -16.56 7.80 -9.60
CA ASP A 58 -15.56 8.74 -10.05
C ASP A 58 -14.18 8.38 -9.52
N PHE A 59 -14.10 7.94 -8.27
CA PHE A 59 -12.88 7.40 -7.69
C PHE A 59 -12.43 6.11 -8.40
N ARG A 60 -13.36 5.19 -8.68
CA ARG A 60 -13.09 3.94 -9.40
C ARG A 60 -12.50 4.18 -10.79
N TYR A 61 -12.88 5.25 -11.48
CA TYR A 61 -12.23 5.67 -12.74
C TYR A 61 -10.72 5.94 -12.56
N PHE A 62 -10.34 6.67 -11.50
CA PHE A 62 -8.94 7.05 -11.27
C PHE A 62 -8.14 6.02 -10.47
N PHE A 63 -8.79 5.10 -9.76
CA PHE A 63 -8.14 4.18 -8.84
C PHE A 63 -6.99 3.37 -9.47
N PRO A 64 -7.14 2.74 -10.66
CA PRO A 64 -6.03 2.03 -11.29
C PRO A 64 -4.83 2.93 -11.55
N ARG A 65 -5.08 4.19 -11.95
CA ARG A 65 -4.01 5.14 -12.19
C ARG A 65 -3.33 5.61 -10.92
N LEU A 66 -4.09 5.81 -9.85
CA LEU A 66 -3.53 6.14 -8.54
C LEU A 66 -2.54 5.06 -8.10
N ILE A 67 -2.93 3.78 -8.19
CA ILE A 67 -2.04 2.66 -7.85
C ILE A 67 -0.82 2.61 -8.77
N ASP A 68 -1.01 2.75 -10.09
CA ASP A 68 0.08 2.74 -11.08
C ASP A 68 1.10 3.85 -10.82
N ALA A 69 0.62 5.05 -10.48
CA ALA A 69 1.46 6.19 -10.17
C ALA A 69 2.21 6.02 -8.83
N LEU A 70 1.57 5.44 -7.81
CA LEU A 70 2.21 5.11 -6.53
C LEU A 70 3.29 4.03 -6.66
N LEU A 71 3.11 3.07 -7.57
CA LEU A 71 4.13 2.06 -7.88
C LEU A 71 5.39 2.66 -8.51
N ALA A 72 5.29 3.82 -9.15
CA ALA A 72 6.41 4.50 -9.80
C ALA A 72 7.13 5.50 -8.87
N GLU A 73 6.54 5.87 -7.73
CA GLU A 73 7.04 6.95 -6.86
C GLU A 73 7.36 6.42 -5.44
N PRO A 74 8.64 6.25 -5.06
CA PRO A 74 9.03 5.74 -3.75
C PRO A 74 8.59 6.58 -2.56
N SER A 75 8.53 7.90 -2.71
CA SER A 75 8.24 8.82 -1.61
C SER A 75 7.37 9.99 -2.09
N PRO A 76 6.07 9.75 -2.35
CA PRO A 76 5.18 10.79 -2.84
C PRO A 76 5.10 11.93 -1.82
N VAL A 77 5.41 13.16 -2.26
CA VAL A 77 5.48 14.38 -1.42
C VAL A 77 4.16 14.68 -0.71
N PHE A 78 3.05 14.23 -1.28
CA PHE A 78 1.71 14.36 -0.73
C PHE A 78 1.02 12.99 -0.75
N ALA A 79 1.07 12.29 0.36
CA ALA A 79 0.45 10.97 0.46
C ALA A 79 -1.08 11.15 0.47
N PHE A 80 -1.73 10.63 -0.58
CA PHE A 80 -3.18 10.44 -0.61
C PHE A 80 -3.63 9.77 0.69
N ASP A 81 -4.73 10.23 1.27
CA ASP A 81 -5.30 9.57 2.47
C ASP A 81 -5.95 8.23 2.09
N LEU A 82 -5.11 7.22 1.86
CA LEU A 82 -5.52 5.87 1.45
C LEU A 82 -6.37 5.17 2.52
N ARG A 83 -6.40 5.68 3.77
CA ARG A 83 -7.34 5.20 4.81
C ARG A 83 -8.78 5.32 4.36
N GLY A 84 -9.07 6.28 3.47
CA GLY A 84 -10.36 6.44 2.83
C GLY A 84 -10.83 5.21 2.02
N LEU A 85 -9.93 4.31 1.62
CA LEU A 85 -10.29 3.03 0.98
C LEU A 85 -11.08 2.10 1.92
N ARG A 86 -10.89 2.26 3.23
CA ARG A 86 -11.50 1.41 4.24
C ARG A 86 -13.02 1.54 4.16
N ARG A 87 -13.69 0.40 4.04
CA ARG A 87 -15.14 0.25 3.83
C ARG A 87 -15.64 0.65 2.42
N ARG A 88 -14.82 1.29 1.59
CA ARG A 88 -15.14 1.52 0.16
C ARG A 88 -14.90 0.27 -0.66
N VAL A 89 -13.74 -0.38 -0.52
CA VAL A 89 -13.40 -1.57 -1.30
C VAL A 89 -14.45 -2.71 -1.14
N PRO A 90 -14.97 -3.00 0.07
CA PRO A 90 -16.02 -4.01 0.23
C PRO A 90 -17.40 -3.63 -0.35
N SER A 91 -17.67 -2.33 -0.57
CA SER A 91 -18.94 -1.89 -1.18
C SER A 91 -18.90 -1.92 -2.71
N TRP A 92 -17.72 -2.13 -3.30
CA TRP A 92 -17.57 -2.23 -4.76
C TRP A 92 -18.12 -3.55 -5.30
N PRO A 93 -18.40 -3.64 -6.61
CA PRO A 93 -18.80 -4.89 -7.21
C PRO A 93 -17.66 -5.93 -7.09
N ALA A 94 -18.06 -7.21 -7.13
CA ALA A 94 -17.18 -8.31 -6.80
C ALA A 94 -15.90 -8.38 -7.67
N ALA A 95 -15.99 -7.96 -8.93
CA ALA A 95 -14.84 -7.98 -9.85
C ALA A 95 -13.76 -6.98 -9.41
N GLU A 96 -14.16 -5.77 -9.02
CA GLU A 96 -13.28 -4.71 -8.56
C GLU A 96 -12.67 -5.05 -7.19
N SER A 97 -13.48 -5.53 -6.23
CA SER A 97 -12.95 -5.96 -4.93
C SER A 97 -11.97 -7.13 -5.08
N ALA A 98 -12.24 -8.08 -5.98
CA ALA A 98 -11.32 -9.18 -6.28
C ALA A 98 -10.02 -8.67 -6.92
N ALA A 99 -10.09 -7.70 -7.82
CA ALA A 99 -8.89 -7.09 -8.43
C ALA A 99 -8.02 -6.37 -7.39
N VAL A 100 -8.62 -5.73 -6.39
CA VAL A 100 -7.87 -5.15 -5.25
C VAL A 100 -7.22 -6.24 -4.40
N ALA A 101 -7.93 -7.34 -4.12
CA ALA A 101 -7.36 -8.47 -3.39
C ALA A 101 -6.15 -9.08 -4.12
N GLU A 102 -6.26 -9.28 -5.43
CA GLU A 102 -5.15 -9.76 -6.27
C GLU A 102 -3.97 -8.79 -6.33
N LEU A 103 -4.24 -7.48 -6.36
CA LEU A 103 -3.21 -6.44 -6.27
C LEU A 103 -2.44 -6.59 -4.96
N VAL A 104 -3.14 -6.59 -3.82
CA VAL A 104 -2.52 -6.71 -2.49
C VAL A 104 -1.69 -7.99 -2.40
N ASP A 105 -2.23 -9.13 -2.85
CA ASP A 105 -1.49 -10.39 -2.86
C ASP A 105 -0.21 -10.32 -3.73
N SER A 106 -0.30 -9.71 -4.91
CA SER A 106 0.84 -9.51 -5.82
C SER A 106 1.92 -8.62 -5.22
N LEU A 107 1.54 -7.56 -4.49
CA LEU A 107 2.47 -6.69 -3.79
C LEU A 107 3.22 -7.43 -2.70
N TRP A 108 2.52 -8.25 -1.89
CA TRP A 108 3.16 -9.08 -0.87
C TRP A 108 4.15 -10.07 -1.47
N VAL A 109 3.77 -10.74 -2.56
CA VAL A 109 4.67 -11.66 -3.27
C VAL A 109 5.91 -10.91 -3.78
N ALA A 110 5.75 -9.73 -4.37
CA ALA A 110 6.88 -8.98 -4.91
C ALA A 110 7.81 -8.43 -3.80
N LEU A 111 7.22 -7.90 -2.72
CA LEU A 111 7.95 -7.38 -1.56
C LEU A 111 8.82 -8.48 -0.95
N LEU A 112 8.23 -9.63 -0.61
CA LEU A 112 8.92 -10.68 0.13
C LEU A 112 9.97 -11.45 -0.70
N ASN A 113 9.93 -11.34 -2.03
CA ASN A 113 10.89 -11.99 -2.93
C ASN A 113 12.07 -11.10 -3.33
N SER A 114 12.09 -9.81 -2.97
CA SER A 114 13.16 -8.88 -3.37
C SER A 114 13.50 -7.88 -2.27
N TYR A 115 14.79 -7.58 -2.11
CA TYR A 115 15.26 -6.58 -1.15
C TYR A 115 16.49 -5.83 -1.72
N PRO A 116 16.47 -4.49 -1.77
CA PRO A 116 15.28 -3.64 -1.58
C PRO A 116 14.23 -3.92 -2.66
N ALA A 117 12.94 -3.84 -2.30
CA ALA A 117 11.86 -3.99 -3.27
C ALA A 117 11.73 -2.71 -4.12
N ALA A 118 11.42 -2.87 -5.40
CA ALA A 118 11.21 -1.75 -6.33
C ALA A 118 9.71 -1.60 -6.63
N LEU A 119 8.93 -1.23 -5.61
CA LEU A 119 7.46 -1.15 -5.67
C LEU A 119 6.94 0.27 -5.40
N GLY A 120 7.77 1.29 -5.63
CA GLY A 120 7.44 2.68 -5.35
C GLY A 120 7.03 2.85 -3.89
N TYR A 121 5.88 3.47 -3.65
CA TYR A 121 5.30 3.71 -2.33
C TYR A 121 5.12 2.41 -1.50
N PHE A 122 4.97 1.25 -2.15
CA PHE A 122 4.74 -0.02 -1.47
C PHE A 122 6.02 -0.83 -1.20
N SER A 123 7.19 -0.17 -1.22
CA SER A 123 8.49 -0.85 -1.13
C SER A 123 8.91 -1.24 0.30
N ASP A 124 8.21 -0.75 1.32
CA ASP A 124 8.43 -1.09 2.71
C ASP A 124 7.25 -1.84 3.34
N SER A 125 7.56 -2.66 4.35
CA SER A 125 6.57 -3.51 5.01
C SER A 125 5.55 -2.75 5.88
N PRO A 126 5.87 -1.68 6.64
CA PRO A 126 4.86 -0.87 7.32
C PRO A 126 3.79 -0.34 6.37
N THR A 127 4.20 0.26 5.26
CA THR A 127 3.28 0.84 4.28
C THR A 127 2.41 -0.22 3.62
N LEU A 128 2.96 -1.40 3.28
CA LEU A 128 2.17 -2.48 2.71
C LEU A 128 1.19 -3.11 3.71
N ILE A 129 1.55 -3.16 5.01
CA ILE A 129 0.64 -3.59 6.09
C ILE A 129 -0.56 -2.63 6.17
N ASP A 130 -0.31 -1.32 6.20
CA ASP A 130 -1.35 -0.31 6.26
C ASP A 130 -2.24 -0.35 5.01
N PHE A 131 -1.66 -0.43 3.82
CA PHE A 131 -2.42 -0.56 2.57
C PHE A 131 -3.29 -1.82 2.52
N THR A 132 -2.78 -2.95 3.04
CA THR A 132 -3.54 -4.21 3.17
C THR A 132 -4.77 -3.98 4.05
N TYR A 133 -4.60 -3.30 5.17
CA TYR A 133 -5.69 -2.98 6.09
C TYR A 133 -6.71 -2.01 5.49
N TRP A 134 -6.25 -0.92 4.86
CA TRP A 134 -7.11 0.09 4.24
C TRP A 134 -7.91 -0.47 3.06
N SER A 135 -7.34 -1.43 2.34
CA SER A 135 -8.01 -2.13 1.25
C SER A 135 -8.97 -3.23 1.72
N ASP A 136 -9.24 -3.33 3.03
CA ASP A 136 -10.11 -4.34 3.62
C ASP A 136 -9.65 -5.79 3.38
N GLN A 137 -8.36 -5.99 3.12
CA GLN A 137 -7.80 -7.31 2.87
C GLN A 137 -7.34 -7.98 4.17
N PRO A 138 -7.47 -9.31 4.29
CA PRO A 138 -7.05 -10.01 5.49
C PRO A 138 -5.52 -9.99 5.62
N LEU A 139 -5.02 -9.36 6.69
CA LEU A 139 -3.58 -9.29 6.98
C LEU A 139 -2.99 -10.63 7.43
N ARG A 140 -3.75 -11.42 8.22
CA ARG A 140 -3.26 -12.66 8.84
C ARG A 140 -2.68 -13.68 7.86
N PRO A 141 -3.30 -13.97 6.69
CA PRO A 141 -2.71 -14.84 5.67
C PRO A 141 -1.33 -14.36 5.17
N GLN A 142 -1.15 -13.04 5.03
CA GLN A 142 0.11 -12.46 4.54
C GLN A 142 1.22 -12.57 5.59
N LEU A 143 0.90 -12.31 6.86
CA LEU A 143 1.84 -12.53 7.98
C LEU A 143 2.23 -14.01 8.11
N ALA A 144 1.28 -14.93 7.92
CA ALA A 144 1.55 -16.37 7.94
C ALA A 144 2.45 -16.81 6.78
N ARG A 145 2.25 -16.25 5.57
CA ARG A 145 3.14 -16.45 4.43
C ARG A 145 4.54 -15.93 4.72
N TRP A 146 4.64 -14.71 5.23
CA TRP A 146 5.94 -14.13 5.57
C TRP A 146 6.69 -14.96 6.61
N GLN A 147 6.00 -15.39 7.67
CA GLN A 147 6.56 -16.25 8.70
C GLN A 147 7.13 -17.58 8.13
N SER A 148 6.49 -18.16 7.11
CA SER A 148 6.93 -19.42 6.52
C SER A 148 8.09 -19.28 5.53
N MET A 149 8.38 -18.07 5.04
CA MET A 149 9.49 -17.81 4.10
C MET A 149 10.85 -17.80 4.81
N ASP A 150 11.80 -18.56 4.28
CA ASP A 150 13.21 -18.64 4.74
C ASP A 150 14.19 -18.07 3.73
N THR A 151 13.88 -16.88 3.23
CA THR A 151 14.68 -16.23 2.19
C THR A 151 15.31 -14.96 2.74
N ALA A 152 16.52 -14.62 2.29
CA ALA A 152 17.20 -13.40 2.72
C ALA A 152 16.34 -12.12 2.53
N PRO A 153 15.67 -11.88 1.38
CA PRO A 153 14.82 -10.70 1.22
C PRO A 153 13.70 -10.60 2.28
N ALA A 154 12.99 -11.70 2.52
CA ALA A 154 11.95 -11.73 3.56
C ALA A 154 12.51 -11.47 4.97
N ALA A 155 13.74 -11.89 5.27
CA ALA A 155 14.37 -11.62 6.56
C ALA A 155 14.80 -10.16 6.71
N GLU A 156 15.27 -9.52 5.63
CA GLU A 156 15.66 -8.09 5.63
C GLU A 156 14.45 -7.19 5.88
N HIS A 157 13.34 -7.39 5.15
CA HIS A 157 12.08 -6.68 5.42
C HIS A 157 11.61 -6.89 6.87
N LEU A 158 11.88 -8.07 7.45
CA LEU A 158 11.46 -8.40 8.80
C LEU A 158 12.31 -7.64 9.82
N ALA A 159 13.61 -7.50 9.56
CA ALA A 159 14.48 -6.67 10.36
C ALA A 159 14.03 -5.20 10.32
N GLU A 160 13.72 -4.65 9.14
CA GLU A 160 13.20 -3.29 9.02
C GLU A 160 11.90 -3.10 9.81
N LEU A 161 10.95 -4.04 9.72
CA LEU A 161 9.70 -3.96 10.47
C LEU A 161 9.93 -4.00 11.98
N VAL A 162 10.84 -4.86 12.46
CA VAL A 162 11.20 -4.95 13.88
C VAL A 162 11.83 -3.64 14.36
N GLU A 163 12.78 -3.11 13.61
CA GLU A 163 13.40 -1.82 13.91
C GLU A 163 12.36 -0.72 13.97
N TRP A 164 11.54 -0.61 12.92
CA TRP A 164 10.51 0.40 12.85
C TRP A 164 9.48 0.25 13.99
N ALA A 165 8.98 -0.96 14.26
CA ALA A 165 7.92 -1.19 15.25
C ALA A 165 8.35 -0.97 16.70
N PHE A 166 9.63 -1.16 17.02
CA PHE A 166 10.15 -1.02 18.38
C PHE A 166 10.95 0.28 18.61
N THR A 167 11.30 1.03 17.56
CA THR A 167 12.00 2.33 17.70
C THR A 167 11.13 3.53 17.38
N VAL A 168 10.15 3.41 16.48
CA VAL A 168 9.26 4.52 16.11
C VAL A 168 8.14 4.67 17.13
N ARG A 169 8.00 5.88 17.68
CA ARG A 169 7.00 6.21 18.72
C ARG A 169 5.61 6.48 18.14
N GLU A 170 5.55 6.94 16.90
CA GLU A 170 4.30 7.20 16.20
C GLU A 170 3.75 5.90 15.60
N PRO A 171 2.44 5.65 15.70
CA PRO A 171 1.94 4.29 15.59
C PRO A 171 1.83 3.85 14.11
N ILE A 172 2.01 2.54 13.87
CA ILE A 172 1.24 1.80 12.86
C ILE A 172 -0.20 2.26 13.01
N GLU A 173 -0.97 2.37 11.94
CA GLU A 173 -2.41 2.56 12.08
C GLU A 173 -2.96 1.78 13.29
N PRO A 174 -3.52 2.46 14.32
CA PRO A 174 -3.69 1.86 15.63
C PRO A 174 -4.45 0.53 15.61
N ALA A 175 -5.31 0.36 14.60
CA ALA A 175 -6.10 -0.85 14.36
C ALA A 175 -5.28 -2.11 14.02
N VAL A 176 -4.09 -1.98 13.43
CA VAL A 176 -3.24 -3.13 13.07
C VAL A 176 -1.95 -3.21 13.87
N LYS A 177 -1.66 -2.20 14.70
CA LYS A 177 -0.50 -2.17 15.58
C LYS A 177 -0.39 -3.42 16.48
N GLU A 178 -1.41 -3.69 17.29
CA GLU A 178 -1.35 -4.81 18.25
C GLU A 178 -1.27 -6.19 17.59
N PRO A 179 -2.06 -6.50 16.53
CA PRO A 179 -1.89 -7.74 15.80
C PRO A 179 -0.47 -7.95 15.24
N VAL A 180 0.15 -6.90 14.68
CA VAL A 180 1.52 -6.96 14.15
C VAL A 180 2.52 -7.14 15.27
N LEU A 181 2.41 -6.39 16.37
CA LEU A 181 3.29 -6.56 17.53
C LEU A 181 3.19 -7.98 18.09
N HIS A 182 1.98 -8.51 18.29
CA HIS A 182 1.79 -9.88 18.76
C HIS A 182 2.45 -10.90 17.82
N TRP A 183 2.33 -10.71 16.50
CA TRP A 183 3.01 -11.55 15.52
C TRP A 183 4.53 -11.43 15.59
N LEU A 184 5.08 -10.21 15.71
CA LEU A 184 6.51 -9.98 15.85
C LEU A 184 7.09 -10.64 17.11
N ARG A 185 6.32 -10.77 18.20
CA ARG A 185 6.75 -11.43 19.45
C ARG A 185 6.90 -12.96 19.33
N LEU A 186 6.47 -13.57 18.23
CA LEU A 186 6.58 -15.02 18.07
C LEU A 186 8.06 -15.48 18.05
N PRO A 187 8.44 -16.57 18.73
CA PRO A 187 9.83 -17.06 18.77
C PRO A 187 10.46 -17.30 17.41
N VAL A 188 9.65 -17.76 16.44
CA VAL A 188 10.08 -18.00 15.06
C VAL A 188 10.63 -16.74 14.39
N ILE A 189 10.15 -15.55 14.76
CA ILE A 189 10.66 -14.27 14.22
C ILE A 189 12.12 -14.06 14.64
N GLY A 190 12.41 -14.23 15.94
CA GLY A 190 13.78 -14.16 16.43
C GLY A 190 14.71 -15.22 15.82
N GLU A 191 14.20 -16.44 15.59
CA GLU A 191 14.96 -17.49 14.91
C GLU A 191 15.32 -17.14 13.46
N ARG A 192 14.40 -16.49 12.73
CA ARG A 192 14.63 -16.01 11.35
C ARG A 192 15.71 -14.93 11.31
N LEU A 193 15.59 -13.90 12.16
CA LEU A 193 16.57 -12.82 12.25
C LEU A 193 17.96 -13.35 12.57
N ARG A 194 18.07 -14.28 13.53
CA ARG A 194 19.34 -14.92 13.88
C ARG A 194 19.93 -15.73 12.73
N ARG A 195 19.10 -16.54 12.04
CA ARG A 195 19.57 -17.36 10.90
C ARG A 195 20.06 -16.49 9.75
N ALA A 196 19.42 -15.35 9.52
CA ALA A 196 19.82 -14.39 8.50
C ALA A 196 21.03 -13.51 8.90
N GLY A 197 21.50 -13.60 10.15
CA GLY A 197 22.63 -12.81 10.63
C GLY A 197 22.30 -11.34 10.94
N LEU A 198 21.01 -11.02 11.13
CA LEU A 198 20.50 -9.65 11.34
C LEU A 198 20.56 -9.26 12.82
N ALA A 199 21.79 -9.16 13.35
CA ALA A 199 22.05 -9.07 14.79
C ALA A 199 21.38 -7.88 15.50
N ARG A 200 21.34 -6.71 14.85
CA ARG A 200 20.71 -5.49 15.42
C ARG A 200 19.20 -5.68 15.61
N ALA A 201 18.51 -6.17 14.58
CA ALA A 201 17.09 -6.46 14.66
C ALA A 201 16.80 -7.62 15.63
N GLU A 202 17.63 -8.67 15.66
CA GLU A 202 17.49 -9.77 16.62
C GLU A 202 17.61 -9.28 18.07
N GLU A 203 18.57 -8.39 18.34
CA GLU A 203 18.75 -7.79 19.66
C GLU A 203 17.53 -6.96 20.07
N LEU A 204 17.05 -6.10 19.18
CA LEU A 204 15.87 -5.28 19.44
C LEU A 204 14.62 -6.15 19.68
N TRP A 205 14.42 -7.18 18.87
CA TRP A 205 13.36 -8.17 19.07
C TRP A 205 13.47 -8.86 20.44
N ARG A 206 14.68 -9.23 20.87
CA ARG A 206 14.90 -9.89 22.16
C ARG A 206 14.57 -8.98 23.35
N VAL A 207 14.87 -7.69 23.24
CA VAL A 207 14.67 -6.70 24.31
C VAL A 207 13.21 -6.23 24.39
N CYS A 208 12.57 -5.98 23.24
CA CYS A 208 11.24 -5.35 23.17
C CYS A 208 10.10 -6.34 22.86
N GLY A 209 10.43 -7.49 22.28
CA GLY A 209 9.48 -8.50 21.83
C GLY A 209 9.21 -9.63 22.84
N ARG A 210 9.87 -9.64 23.99
CA ARG A 210 9.64 -10.62 25.07
C ARG A 210 8.73 -10.08 26.16
#